data_AF-A0A350XCX7-F1
#
_entry.id   AF-A0A350XCX7-F1
#
_cell.length_a   1.000
_cell.length_b   1.000
_cell.length_c   1.000
_cell.angle_alpha   90.00
_cell.angle_beta   90.00
_cell.angle_gamma   90.00
#
_symmetry.space_group_name_H-M   'P 1'
#
loop_
_entity.id
_entity.type
_entity.pdbx_description
1 polymer ?
#
loop_
_entity_poly.entity_id
_entity_poly.type
_entity_poly.pdbx_seq_one_letter_code
_entity_poly.pdbx_strand_id
1 'polypeptide(L)'
;MLKPQEFDQTISSSDASTSAWSAYQPQLDTAVKPTSVMAELVDLPISISQASFEASVVPDPGSTPATAYNVGTLTATPRVLTDSVTSTDIDYYKFTLSAASNFNLSMTGMSADADVQLFASNGTTQLNYSTRAGSADEAINHTLGAGTYYVKVYPYQGANTAYTLRLSATSPSPTSSPSNLLPTETNIGTLIGTRIFSDSVSNTDTADVYRFSLSATRNINLTLAGLGADADVRLIRDVNNNGIVDTGDELNRSQISGTPAEWISRSLGAGNYFVQVYQYSGNTNYYLSLSTGDWYSQNLSDPGIIGLGRQFAADGQLNRNDMMAILRDTKDGSVIDTTELTDLRKFVAGRRSLMPDYVFNLSNKIVNPYDPNIRSGIGNLVGNDAATKMENLIGKHFLGTYRPTAASGTTYRSASGSLFQNGISYQDIDQGSLGDCYYLAALAGTALRTPSTIQSMFTDNGDNTYTVRFYNNGVADYVTVDRYLPTDAAGKFVYANRDSGKLYNNTSNELWVALAEKAYAQMNEAGWTGHGTTNSYAAIANGWPDDAVRQITARNTVRDLSLTDSDRTAVINAFNNGRIVFLNWAAHALTLVGYNSTTQRFTIHNPWGHTDEFTWSEIINGKPGEERFTDWSYTTT
;
A
#
# COMPACT_ATOMS: atom_id res chain seq x y z
N MET A 1 -43.65 31.40 1.09
CA MET A 1 -44.61 32.08 0.19
C MET A 1 -43.85 32.59 -1.02
N LEU A 2 -44.39 32.23 -2.19
CA LEU A 2 -44.17 32.77 -3.54
C LEU A 2 -42.83 32.50 -4.27
N LYS A 3 -43.07 32.09 -5.52
CA LYS A 3 -42.23 31.53 -6.59
C LYS A 3 -42.06 32.64 -7.69
N PRO A 4 -41.39 32.35 -8.83
CA PRO A 4 -40.47 33.26 -9.55
C PRO A 4 -41.09 33.95 -10.78
N GLN A 5 -40.28 34.72 -11.53
CA GLN A 5 -40.56 35.09 -12.92
C GLN A 5 -39.34 34.90 -13.83
N GLU A 6 -39.56 34.14 -14.90
CA GLU A 6 -38.80 34.09 -16.15
C GLU A 6 -39.08 35.35 -16.99
N PHE A 7 -38.20 35.70 -17.93
CA PHE A 7 -38.63 36.11 -19.28
C PHE A 7 -37.51 35.88 -20.31
N ASP A 8 -37.93 35.18 -21.36
CA ASP A 8 -37.29 34.93 -22.66
C ASP A 8 -37.44 36.17 -23.58
N GLN A 9 -36.49 36.43 -24.48
CA GLN A 9 -36.78 36.88 -25.85
C GLN A 9 -35.54 37.00 -26.76
N THR A 10 -35.83 36.85 -28.04
CA THR A 10 -35.02 36.42 -29.18
C THR A 10 -34.69 37.54 -30.16
N ILE A 11 -33.56 37.38 -30.89
CA ILE A 11 -33.28 37.73 -32.30
C ILE A 11 -33.32 39.23 -32.75
N SER A 12 -32.20 39.75 -33.30
CA SER A 12 -32.08 40.03 -34.76
C SER A 12 -30.74 40.67 -35.19
N SER A 13 -30.27 40.16 -36.33
CA SER A 13 -29.39 40.66 -37.40
C SER A 13 -28.74 42.05 -37.35
N SER A 14 -27.47 42.09 -37.80
CA SER A 14 -26.99 43.15 -38.69
C SER A 14 -25.93 42.63 -39.66
N ASP A 15 -26.29 42.67 -40.94
CA ASP A 15 -25.43 42.56 -42.12
C ASP A 15 -25.11 44.00 -42.60
N ALA A 16 -23.91 44.27 -43.10
CA ALA A 16 -23.59 45.24 -44.17
C ALA A 16 -22.10 45.65 -44.23
N SER A 17 -21.47 45.18 -45.30
CA SER A 17 -20.29 45.64 -46.06
C SER A 17 -20.28 47.15 -46.42
N THR A 18 -19.16 47.84 -46.74
CA THR A 18 -18.37 47.73 -47.99
C THR A 18 -17.22 48.79 -48.12
N SER A 19 -16.25 48.47 -49.01
CA SER A 19 -15.47 49.36 -49.92
C SER A 19 -14.23 50.12 -49.38
N ALA A 20 -13.11 50.37 -50.11
CA ALA A 20 -12.59 49.89 -51.40
C ALA A 20 -11.18 50.50 -51.72
N TRP A 21 -10.26 49.67 -52.25
CA TRP A 21 -9.27 49.90 -53.35
C TRP A 21 -8.09 50.92 -53.23
N SER A 22 -6.85 50.45 -53.51
CA SER A 22 -6.11 50.78 -54.75
C SER A 22 -4.84 49.91 -54.92
N ALA A 23 -4.44 49.68 -56.18
CA ALA A 23 -3.45 48.73 -56.68
C ALA A 23 -2.06 49.34 -56.97
N TYR A 24 -1.01 48.51 -56.99
CA TYR A 24 0.19 48.75 -57.82
C TYR A 24 1.00 47.47 -58.08
N GLN A 25 1.35 47.24 -59.35
CA GLN A 25 2.36 46.31 -59.87
C GLN A 25 3.04 47.02 -61.05
N PRO A 26 4.34 46.78 -61.38
CA PRO A 26 4.64 45.72 -62.37
C PRO A 26 6.04 45.03 -62.29
N GLN A 27 6.11 43.80 -62.84
CA GLN A 27 7.12 43.16 -63.77
C GLN A 27 8.65 43.26 -63.50
N LEU A 28 9.56 42.34 -63.89
CA LEU A 28 9.67 40.92 -64.32
C LEU A 28 11.18 40.68 -64.61
N ASP A 29 11.77 39.55 -64.19
CA ASP A 29 12.95 38.81 -64.74
C ASP A 29 13.62 38.02 -63.58
N THR A 30 14.06 36.76 -63.66
CA THR A 30 14.15 35.72 -64.69
C THR A 30 14.19 34.34 -64.01
N ALA A 31 13.72 33.33 -64.77
CA ALA A 31 13.63 31.89 -64.56
C ALA A 31 14.71 31.13 -63.75
N VAL A 32 14.27 30.17 -62.92
CA VAL A 32 14.67 28.73 -62.95
C VAL A 32 13.48 27.88 -62.46
N LYS A 33 13.06 26.89 -63.27
CA LYS A 33 12.00 25.88 -62.94
C LYS A 33 12.53 24.83 -61.96
N PRO A 34 11.67 24.27 -61.10
CA PRO A 34 11.30 22.87 -61.29
C PRO A 34 9.77 22.64 -61.27
N THR A 35 9.41 21.54 -61.90
CA THR A 35 8.07 21.05 -62.27
C THR A 35 7.06 20.95 -61.13
N SER A 36 5.88 21.52 -61.38
CA SER A 36 4.60 21.27 -60.73
C SER A 36 4.05 19.89 -61.08
N VAL A 37 3.43 19.18 -60.13
CA VAL A 37 1.97 18.90 -60.16
C VAL A 37 1.47 18.77 -58.70
N MET A 38 0.43 19.54 -58.39
CA MET A 38 -0.36 19.46 -57.15
C MET A 38 -1.31 18.27 -57.19
N ALA A 39 -1.69 17.86 -55.98
CA ALA A 39 -2.72 16.91 -55.63
C ALA A 39 -4.04 17.06 -56.43
N GLU A 40 -4.55 15.93 -56.92
CA GLU A 40 -5.98 15.60 -56.93
C GLU A 40 -6.10 14.10 -57.26
N LEU A 41 -6.36 13.26 -56.26
CA LEU A 41 -6.96 11.93 -56.47
C LEU A 41 -8.02 11.73 -55.40
N VAL A 42 -9.24 11.89 -55.89
CA VAL A 42 -10.53 11.65 -55.26
C VAL A 42 -10.64 10.19 -54.80
N ASP A 43 -11.25 10.00 -53.63
CA ASP A 43 -11.73 8.73 -53.10
C ASP A 43 -12.32 7.83 -54.21
N LEU A 44 -11.66 6.70 -54.44
CA LEU A 44 -12.29 5.54 -55.06
C LEU A 44 -12.39 4.45 -53.99
N PRO A 45 -13.59 3.91 -53.70
CA PRO A 45 -13.70 2.74 -52.86
C PRO A 45 -13.22 1.55 -53.69
N ILE A 46 -11.94 1.21 -53.57
CA ILE A 46 -11.46 -0.08 -54.05
C ILE A 46 -11.98 -1.10 -53.05
N SER A 47 -13.12 -1.69 -53.38
CA SER A 47 -13.51 -3.00 -52.89
C SER A 47 -12.45 -4.00 -53.36
N ILE A 48 -11.43 -4.21 -52.53
CA ILE A 48 -10.48 -5.31 -52.70
C ILE A 48 -11.26 -6.58 -52.38
N SER A 49 -11.67 -7.26 -53.44
CA SER A 49 -12.08 -8.66 -53.37
C SER A 49 -10.96 -9.47 -52.72
N GLN A 50 -11.30 -10.18 -51.66
CA GLN A 50 -10.66 -11.37 -51.13
C GLN A 50 -9.77 -12.10 -52.18
N ALA A 51 -8.45 -11.90 -52.09
CA ALA A 51 -7.39 -12.85 -52.45
C ALA A 51 -6.02 -12.15 -52.47
N SER A 52 -5.32 -12.20 -51.34
CA SER A 52 -3.89 -12.49 -51.35
C SER A 52 -3.67 -13.52 -50.26
N PHE A 53 -3.64 -14.80 -50.65
CA PHE A 53 -3.06 -15.86 -49.85
C PHE A 53 -1.59 -15.46 -49.68
N GLU A 54 -1.27 -14.81 -48.55
CA GLU A 54 0.11 -14.54 -48.19
C GLU A 54 0.85 -15.88 -48.07
N ALA A 55 2.11 -15.90 -48.47
CA ALA A 55 2.88 -17.10 -48.80
C ALA A 55 2.72 -18.23 -47.77
N SER A 56 1.99 -19.31 -48.09
CA SER A 56 2.01 -20.54 -47.29
C SER A 56 3.42 -21.12 -47.30
N VAL A 57 3.86 -21.66 -46.16
CA VAL A 57 5.18 -22.29 -46.05
C VAL A 57 5.25 -23.48 -47.01
N VAL A 58 6.28 -23.54 -47.85
CA VAL A 58 6.48 -24.66 -48.80
C VAL A 58 7.81 -25.37 -48.54
N PRO A 59 7.81 -26.70 -48.32
CA PRO A 59 6.63 -27.58 -48.22
C PRO A 59 5.80 -27.31 -46.96
N ASP A 60 4.55 -27.77 -47.00
CA ASP A 60 3.62 -27.83 -45.87
C ASP A 60 4.32 -28.33 -44.57
N PRO A 61 4.06 -27.71 -43.40
CA PRO A 61 4.67 -28.07 -42.12
C PRO A 61 4.49 -29.52 -41.68
N GLY A 62 3.47 -30.20 -42.18
CA GLY A 62 3.20 -31.61 -41.96
C GLY A 62 2.68 -31.91 -40.56
N SER A 63 1.92 -32.99 -40.45
CA SER A 63 1.13 -33.28 -39.25
C SER A 63 1.82 -34.09 -38.14
N THR A 64 3.14 -34.28 -38.24
CA THR A 64 3.92 -35.04 -37.24
C THR A 64 5.30 -34.44 -36.99
N PRO A 65 5.95 -34.68 -35.84
CA PRO A 65 7.33 -34.26 -35.60
C PRO A 65 8.34 -34.76 -36.64
N ALA A 66 8.08 -35.91 -37.27
CA ALA A 66 8.97 -36.50 -38.29
C ALA A 66 8.89 -35.77 -39.63
N THR A 67 7.74 -35.14 -39.92
CA THR A 67 7.48 -34.39 -41.16
C THR A 67 7.58 -32.87 -40.95
N ALA A 68 7.95 -32.44 -39.75
CA ALA A 68 7.95 -31.04 -39.35
C ALA A 68 8.78 -30.13 -40.27
N TYR A 69 8.25 -28.97 -40.64
CA TYR A 69 9.00 -27.98 -41.40
C TYR A 69 10.16 -27.41 -40.58
N ASN A 70 11.35 -27.45 -41.15
CA ASN A 70 12.57 -27.01 -40.47
C ASN A 70 12.75 -25.49 -40.59
N VAL A 71 12.41 -24.77 -39.53
CA VAL A 71 12.61 -23.32 -39.39
C VAL A 71 14.10 -22.96 -39.29
N GLY A 72 14.93 -23.92 -38.88
CA GLY A 72 16.36 -23.74 -38.66
C GLY A 72 16.69 -23.19 -37.27
N THR A 73 17.88 -22.59 -37.14
CA THR A 73 18.32 -22.00 -35.87
C THR A 73 17.64 -20.65 -35.65
N LEU A 74 16.97 -20.50 -34.50
CA LEU A 74 16.37 -19.23 -34.11
C LEU A 74 17.42 -18.27 -33.53
N THR A 75 17.18 -16.98 -33.76
CA THR A 75 17.95 -15.86 -33.21
C THR A 75 16.98 -14.78 -32.74
N ALA A 76 17.50 -13.64 -32.28
CA ALA A 76 16.67 -12.51 -31.87
C ALA A 76 15.89 -11.89 -33.05
N THR A 77 16.30 -12.14 -34.29
CA THR A 77 15.55 -11.71 -35.49
C THR A 77 14.36 -12.65 -35.72
N PRO A 78 13.12 -12.15 -35.68
CA PRO A 78 11.94 -12.99 -35.88
C PRO A 78 11.93 -13.71 -37.24
N ARG A 79 11.61 -15.00 -37.22
CA ARG A 79 11.17 -15.76 -38.39
C ARG A 79 9.66 -15.56 -38.51
N VAL A 80 9.20 -15.11 -39.67
CA VAL A 80 7.78 -14.91 -39.96
C VAL A 80 7.36 -15.98 -40.95
N LEU A 81 6.35 -16.75 -40.58
CA LEU A 81 5.80 -17.86 -41.35
C LEU A 81 4.29 -17.67 -41.43
N THR A 82 3.71 -17.86 -42.60
CA THR A 82 2.26 -17.77 -42.81
C THR A 82 1.76 -19.12 -43.29
N ASP A 83 0.66 -19.60 -42.72
CA ASP A 83 0.03 -20.86 -43.14
C ASP A 83 -1.43 -20.95 -42.70
N SER A 84 -2.07 -22.12 -42.82
CA SER A 84 -3.42 -22.35 -42.32
C SER A 84 -3.60 -23.74 -41.72
N VAL A 85 -4.41 -23.84 -40.66
CA VAL A 85 -4.87 -25.11 -40.11
C VAL A 85 -6.34 -25.37 -40.41
N THR A 86 -6.72 -26.64 -40.52
CA THR A 86 -8.10 -27.10 -40.73
C THR A 86 -8.38 -28.36 -39.91
N SER A 87 -9.62 -28.83 -39.84
CA SER A 87 -9.97 -30.06 -39.10
C SER A 87 -9.14 -31.31 -39.46
N THR A 88 -8.51 -31.33 -40.63
CA THR A 88 -7.65 -32.44 -41.09
C THR A 88 -6.19 -32.05 -41.22
N ASP A 89 -5.85 -30.81 -40.88
CA ASP A 89 -4.55 -30.22 -41.12
C ASP A 89 -4.00 -29.56 -39.86
N ILE A 90 -2.88 -30.08 -39.40
CA ILE A 90 -2.15 -29.61 -38.23
C ILE A 90 -0.69 -29.46 -38.64
N ASP A 91 -0.04 -28.45 -38.09
CA ASP A 91 1.28 -28.05 -38.53
C ASP A 91 2.32 -28.31 -37.44
N TYR A 92 3.42 -28.97 -37.81
CA TYR A 92 4.59 -29.10 -36.96
C TYR A 92 5.76 -28.29 -37.52
N TYR A 93 6.33 -27.44 -36.70
CA TYR A 93 7.56 -26.71 -36.99
C TYR A 93 8.69 -27.22 -36.11
N LYS A 94 9.88 -27.40 -36.68
CA LYS A 94 11.09 -27.80 -35.96
C LYS A 94 12.11 -26.66 -35.98
N PHE A 95 12.71 -26.38 -34.83
CA PHE A 95 13.75 -25.37 -34.72
C PHE A 95 14.89 -25.79 -33.79
N THR A 96 16.02 -25.08 -33.88
CA THR A 96 17.19 -25.31 -33.03
C THR A 96 17.61 -24.06 -32.28
N LEU A 97 18.11 -24.25 -31.05
CA LEU A 97 18.75 -23.22 -30.22
C LEU A 97 20.22 -23.60 -30.01
N SER A 98 21.14 -22.70 -30.33
CA SER A 98 22.58 -22.94 -30.17
C SER A 98 23.09 -22.76 -28.73
N ALA A 99 22.30 -22.11 -27.88
CA ALA A 99 22.58 -21.84 -26.48
C ALA A 99 21.26 -21.77 -25.69
N ALA A 100 21.34 -21.73 -24.36
CA ALA A 100 20.17 -21.40 -23.55
C ALA A 100 19.61 -20.03 -23.98
N SER A 101 18.30 -19.94 -24.20
CA SER A 101 17.63 -18.78 -24.80
C SER A 101 16.20 -18.64 -24.28
N ASN A 102 15.69 -17.41 -24.24
CA ASN A 102 14.26 -17.15 -24.11
C ASN A 102 13.61 -17.33 -25.49
N PHE A 103 12.90 -18.44 -25.66
CA PHE A 103 12.11 -18.72 -26.86
C PHE A 103 10.82 -17.92 -26.82
N ASN A 104 10.53 -17.23 -27.91
CA ASN A 104 9.33 -16.40 -28.05
C ASN A 104 8.55 -16.81 -29.29
N LEU A 105 7.26 -17.05 -29.11
CA LEU A 105 6.29 -17.38 -30.15
C LEU A 105 5.14 -16.39 -30.11
N SER A 106 4.70 -15.94 -31.28
CA SER A 106 3.46 -15.20 -31.47
C SER A 106 2.71 -15.78 -32.67
N MET A 107 1.43 -16.12 -32.48
CA MET A 107 0.53 -16.52 -33.56
C MET A 107 -0.62 -15.53 -33.64
N THR A 108 -0.78 -14.91 -34.82
CA THR A 108 -1.70 -13.77 -35.03
C THR A 108 -2.46 -13.93 -36.35
N GLY A 109 -3.43 -13.05 -36.59
CA GLY A 109 -4.12 -12.95 -37.88
C GLY A 109 -5.17 -14.05 -38.11
N MET A 110 -5.56 -14.73 -37.04
CA MET A 110 -6.57 -15.78 -37.10
C MET A 110 -7.97 -15.21 -37.26
N SER A 111 -8.81 -15.92 -38.01
CA SER A 111 -10.25 -15.65 -38.15
C SER A 111 -11.12 -16.61 -37.34
N ALA A 112 -10.55 -17.71 -36.85
CA ALA A 112 -11.19 -18.70 -36.01
C ALA A 112 -10.17 -19.29 -35.01
N ASP A 113 -10.64 -20.14 -34.11
CA ASP A 113 -9.88 -20.61 -32.96
C ASP A 113 -8.83 -21.68 -33.32
N ALA A 114 -7.58 -21.41 -32.99
CA ALA A 114 -6.46 -22.33 -33.15
C ALA A 114 -5.43 -22.11 -32.04
N ASP A 115 -4.86 -23.21 -31.57
CA ASP A 115 -3.99 -23.27 -30.40
C ASP A 115 -2.55 -23.60 -30.80
N VAL A 116 -1.62 -23.35 -29.87
CA VAL A 116 -0.20 -23.69 -30.03
C VAL A 116 0.35 -24.51 -28.86
N GLN A 117 1.24 -25.44 -29.17
CA GLN A 117 1.97 -26.25 -28.20
C GLN A 117 3.47 -26.28 -28.51
N LEU A 118 4.30 -26.16 -27.49
CA LEU A 118 5.75 -26.31 -27.56
C LEU A 118 6.15 -27.68 -27.00
N PHE A 119 6.96 -28.43 -27.74
CA PHE A 119 7.45 -29.76 -27.39
C PHE A 119 8.98 -29.83 -27.32
N ALA A 120 9.47 -30.73 -26.45
CA ALA A 120 10.88 -31.08 -26.32
C ALA A 120 11.43 -31.81 -27.55
N SER A 121 12.72 -32.16 -27.53
CA SER A 121 13.45 -32.78 -28.65
C SER A 121 12.90 -34.14 -29.10
N ASN A 122 12.14 -34.83 -28.26
CA ASN A 122 11.46 -36.09 -28.60
C ASN A 122 10.15 -35.89 -29.40
N GLY A 123 9.69 -34.64 -29.56
CA GLY A 123 8.47 -34.29 -30.30
C GLY A 123 7.16 -34.66 -29.60
N THR A 124 7.20 -35.15 -28.35
CA THR A 124 6.02 -35.66 -27.64
C THR A 124 5.87 -35.12 -26.22
N THR A 125 6.95 -34.73 -25.54
CA THR A 125 6.90 -34.09 -24.23
C THR A 125 6.56 -32.61 -24.39
N GLN A 126 5.35 -32.22 -24.01
CA GLN A 126 4.92 -30.82 -24.01
C GLN A 126 5.65 -30.04 -22.92
N LEU A 127 6.22 -28.89 -23.28
CA LEU A 127 6.95 -27.98 -22.40
C LEU A 127 6.10 -26.74 -22.07
N ASN A 128 5.32 -26.25 -23.03
CA ASN A 128 4.44 -25.10 -22.85
C ASN A 128 3.30 -25.12 -23.89
N TYR A 129 2.28 -24.29 -23.71
CA TYR A 129 1.13 -24.19 -24.61
C TYR A 129 0.39 -22.87 -24.44
N SER A 130 -0.43 -22.50 -25.43
CA SER A 130 -1.39 -21.40 -25.34
C SER A 130 -2.67 -21.79 -26.09
N THR A 131 -3.82 -21.54 -25.47
CA THR A 131 -5.16 -21.94 -25.95
C THR A 131 -6.18 -20.83 -25.71
N ARG A 132 -5.87 -19.61 -26.16
CA ARG A 132 -6.71 -18.43 -25.92
C ARG A 132 -7.90 -18.46 -26.86
N ALA A 133 -9.09 -18.47 -26.27
CA ALA A 133 -10.33 -18.70 -27.00
C ALA A 133 -10.58 -17.72 -28.16
N GLY A 134 -11.24 -18.22 -29.21
CA GLY A 134 -11.64 -17.44 -30.36
C GLY A 134 -10.45 -17.04 -31.23
N SER A 135 -10.45 -15.82 -31.77
CA SER A 135 -9.37 -15.33 -32.64
C SER A 135 -8.31 -14.52 -31.88
N ALA A 136 -8.11 -14.81 -30.58
CA ALA A 136 -7.12 -14.11 -29.76
C ALA A 136 -5.71 -14.53 -30.18
N ASP A 137 -4.73 -13.63 -30.06
CA ASP A 137 -3.36 -13.97 -30.43
C ASP A 137 -2.77 -14.98 -29.42
N GLU A 138 -2.13 -16.03 -29.93
CA GLU A 138 -1.42 -16.99 -29.09
C GLU A 138 0.02 -16.54 -28.83
N ALA A 139 0.51 -16.80 -27.62
CA ALA A 139 1.86 -16.45 -27.21
C ALA A 139 2.50 -17.57 -26.39
N ILE A 140 3.78 -17.84 -26.60
CA ILE A 140 4.58 -18.67 -25.70
C ILE A 140 5.93 -17.98 -25.50
N ASN A 141 6.26 -17.66 -24.25
CA ASN A 141 7.55 -17.11 -23.85
C ASN A 141 8.19 -18.06 -22.84
N HIS A 142 9.29 -18.75 -23.17
CA HIS A 142 9.84 -19.82 -22.33
C HIS A 142 11.38 -19.89 -22.40
N THR A 143 12.04 -19.99 -21.24
CA THR A 143 13.49 -20.16 -21.14
C THR A 143 13.88 -21.62 -21.41
N LEU A 144 14.49 -21.86 -22.57
CA LEU A 144 14.91 -23.19 -23.02
C LEU A 144 16.43 -23.34 -23.00
N GLY A 145 16.91 -24.57 -22.83
CA GLY A 145 18.32 -24.92 -23.05
C GLY A 145 18.69 -24.96 -24.54
N ALA A 146 19.98 -25.14 -24.83
CA ALA A 146 20.41 -25.46 -26.19
C ALA A 146 19.81 -26.81 -26.61
N GLY A 147 19.30 -26.90 -27.85
CA GLY A 147 18.65 -28.13 -28.29
C GLY A 147 17.77 -27.95 -29.50
N THR A 148 17.03 -29.02 -29.81
CA THR A 148 16.02 -29.07 -30.86
C THR A 148 14.64 -29.17 -30.22
N TYR A 149 13.67 -28.44 -30.77
CA TYR A 149 12.32 -28.33 -30.23
C TYR A 149 11.30 -28.31 -31.36
N TYR A 150 10.03 -28.51 -31.02
CA TYR A 150 8.93 -28.50 -31.98
C TYR A 150 7.79 -27.59 -31.52
N VAL A 151 7.21 -26.84 -32.45
CA VAL A 151 5.95 -26.13 -32.27
C VAL A 151 4.87 -26.88 -33.03
N LYS A 152 3.73 -27.09 -32.41
CA LYS A 152 2.53 -27.62 -33.04
C LYS A 152 1.47 -26.52 -33.09
N VAL A 153 0.92 -26.26 -34.26
CA VAL A 153 -0.29 -25.45 -34.45
C VAL A 153 -1.45 -26.39 -34.77
N TYR A 154 -2.59 -26.22 -34.12
CA TYR A 154 -3.76 -27.08 -34.35
C TYR A 154 -5.06 -26.32 -34.13
N PRO A 155 -6.13 -26.64 -34.88
CA PRO A 155 -7.40 -25.93 -34.74
C PRO A 155 -8.17 -26.40 -33.50
N TYR A 156 -8.87 -25.46 -32.86
CA TYR A 156 -9.83 -25.80 -31.81
C TYR A 156 -11.15 -26.27 -32.43
N GLN A 157 -11.65 -27.43 -32.00
CA GLN A 157 -12.89 -28.04 -32.50
C GLN A 157 -13.03 -28.13 -34.04
N GLY A 158 -11.92 -28.27 -34.76
CA GLY A 158 -11.94 -28.39 -36.22
C GLY A 158 -12.22 -27.09 -36.97
N ALA A 159 -12.01 -25.94 -36.31
CA ALA A 159 -12.01 -24.64 -36.98
C ALA A 159 -11.03 -24.60 -38.17
N ASN A 160 -11.29 -23.67 -39.08
CA ASN A 160 -10.40 -23.37 -40.20
C ASN A 160 -9.94 -21.92 -40.06
N THR A 161 -8.63 -21.73 -39.98
CA THR A 161 -8.05 -20.39 -39.92
C THR A 161 -6.67 -20.36 -40.55
N ALA A 162 -6.40 -19.27 -41.27
CA ALA A 162 -5.03 -18.87 -41.55
C ALA A 162 -4.38 -18.31 -40.29
N TYR A 163 -3.06 -18.30 -40.24
CA TYR A 163 -2.29 -17.71 -39.17
C TYR A 163 -0.95 -17.16 -39.68
N THR A 164 -0.42 -16.18 -38.96
CA THR A 164 0.98 -15.76 -39.06
C THR A 164 1.70 -16.17 -37.79
N LEU A 165 2.63 -17.11 -37.90
CA LEU A 165 3.50 -17.59 -36.84
C LEU A 165 4.84 -16.86 -36.87
N ARG A 166 5.17 -16.19 -35.76
CA ARG A 166 6.45 -15.53 -35.54
C ARG A 166 7.23 -16.27 -34.46
N LEU A 167 8.47 -16.63 -34.75
CA LEU A 167 9.37 -17.33 -33.83
C LEU A 167 10.68 -16.56 -33.69
N SER A 168 11.13 -16.36 -32.45
CA SER A 168 12.44 -15.79 -32.16
C SER A 168 13.06 -16.42 -30.91
N ALA A 169 14.35 -16.19 -30.71
CA ALA A 169 15.07 -16.60 -29.51
C ALA A 169 16.01 -15.48 -29.08
N THR A 170 15.73 -14.88 -27.93
CA THR A 170 16.60 -13.88 -27.31
C THR A 170 17.48 -14.55 -26.27
N SER A 171 18.63 -13.95 -25.93
CA SER A 171 19.44 -14.44 -24.82
C SER A 171 18.63 -14.37 -23.51
N PRO A 172 18.90 -15.22 -22.51
CA PRO A 172 18.41 -15.00 -21.16
C PRO A 172 19.21 -13.86 -20.49
N SER A 173 18.61 -13.23 -19.49
CA SER A 173 19.21 -12.18 -18.66
C SER A 173 20.56 -12.57 -18.02
N PRO A 174 21.46 -11.62 -17.67
CA PRO A 174 21.28 -10.15 -17.60
C PRO A 174 21.71 -9.36 -18.83
N THR A 175 22.02 -10.04 -19.94
CA THR A 175 22.64 -9.39 -21.12
C THR A 175 21.68 -9.20 -22.28
N SER A 176 20.37 -9.43 -22.09
CA SER A 176 19.44 -9.61 -23.19
C SER A 176 18.41 -8.49 -23.35
N SER A 177 17.98 -8.32 -24.60
CA SER A 177 16.80 -7.55 -24.95
C SER A 177 15.54 -8.43 -24.83
N PRO A 178 14.39 -7.86 -24.44
CA PRO A 178 13.12 -8.59 -24.40
C PRO A 178 12.67 -9.08 -25.78
N SER A 179 11.67 -9.96 -25.80
CA SER A 179 11.01 -10.43 -27.03
C SER A 179 10.53 -9.25 -27.87
N ASN A 180 10.91 -9.20 -29.15
CA ASN A 180 10.40 -8.21 -30.10
C ASN A 180 9.07 -8.62 -30.73
N LEU A 181 8.42 -9.68 -30.25
CA LEU A 181 7.09 -10.07 -30.74
C LEU A 181 6.01 -9.36 -29.93
N LEU A 182 4.93 -8.91 -30.59
CA LEU A 182 3.80 -8.22 -29.99
C LEU A 182 2.48 -8.96 -30.20
N PRO A 183 2.31 -10.19 -29.67
CA PRO A 183 0.99 -10.79 -29.58
C PRO A 183 0.10 -9.91 -28.71
N THR A 184 -1.18 -9.76 -29.05
CA THR A 184 -2.15 -9.11 -28.17
C THR A 184 -2.64 -10.11 -27.13
N GLU A 185 -1.92 -10.21 -26.01
CA GLU A 185 -2.25 -11.13 -24.93
C GLU A 185 -3.42 -10.60 -24.09
N THR A 186 -3.35 -9.30 -23.76
CA THR A 186 -4.45 -8.58 -23.11
C THR A 186 -4.84 -7.36 -23.91
N ASN A 187 -6.06 -7.32 -24.43
CA ASN A 187 -6.62 -6.14 -25.10
C ASN A 187 -7.40 -5.27 -24.11
N ILE A 188 -6.82 -4.13 -23.72
CA ILE A 188 -7.42 -3.15 -22.81
C ILE A 188 -8.54 -2.35 -23.51
N GLY A 189 -8.51 -2.26 -24.84
CA GLY A 189 -9.40 -1.39 -25.60
C GLY A 189 -9.00 0.08 -25.51
N THR A 190 -9.97 1.00 -25.47
CA THR A 190 -9.68 2.43 -25.27
C THR A 190 -9.40 2.71 -23.81
N LEU A 191 -8.19 3.18 -23.51
CA LEU A 191 -7.79 3.50 -22.15
C LEU A 191 -8.48 4.80 -21.70
N ILE A 192 -9.31 4.69 -20.67
CA ILE A 192 -10.01 5.80 -20.02
C ILE A 192 -9.84 5.64 -18.52
N GLY A 193 -9.40 6.70 -17.85
CA GLY A 193 -9.15 6.68 -16.41
C GLY A 193 -7.98 5.75 -16.08
N THR A 194 -8.14 4.96 -15.02
CA THR A 194 -7.12 4.05 -14.51
C THR A 194 -7.56 2.59 -14.67
N ARG A 195 -6.65 1.74 -15.14
CA ARG A 195 -6.81 0.29 -15.25
C ARG A 195 -5.65 -0.38 -14.52
N ILE A 196 -5.95 -1.43 -13.76
CA ILE A 196 -4.99 -2.19 -12.97
C ILE A 196 -5.12 -3.66 -13.36
N PHE A 197 -3.99 -4.32 -13.57
CA PHE A 197 -3.85 -5.73 -13.90
C PHE A 197 -2.90 -6.38 -12.90
N SER A 198 -3.13 -7.66 -12.62
CA SER A 198 -2.27 -8.47 -11.77
C SER A 198 -1.89 -9.72 -12.55
N ASP A 199 -0.60 -9.96 -12.69
CA ASP A 199 -0.08 -11.10 -13.45
C ASP A 199 1.32 -11.49 -12.97
N SER A 200 2.04 -12.35 -13.72
CA SER A 200 3.39 -12.78 -13.36
C SER A 200 4.28 -13.04 -14.56
N VAL A 201 5.58 -12.74 -14.42
CA VAL A 201 6.61 -13.21 -15.35
C VAL A 201 7.51 -14.25 -14.69
N SER A 202 7.93 -15.25 -15.46
CA SER A 202 8.70 -16.40 -14.98
C SER A 202 9.52 -17.05 -16.10
N ASN A 203 10.35 -18.04 -15.75
CA ASN A 203 11.09 -18.81 -16.75
C ASN A 203 10.20 -19.60 -17.75
N THR A 204 8.92 -19.76 -17.46
CA THR A 204 7.95 -20.40 -18.36
C THR A 204 6.97 -19.40 -18.98
N ASP A 205 7.12 -18.12 -18.65
CA ASP A 205 6.35 -17.01 -19.17
C ASP A 205 7.16 -15.71 -19.06
N THR A 206 8.10 -15.50 -19.98
CA THR A 206 9.14 -14.48 -19.78
C THR A 206 8.69 -13.06 -20.11
N ALA A 207 7.50 -12.87 -20.70
CA ALA A 207 6.98 -11.56 -21.06
C ALA A 207 5.47 -11.59 -21.28
N ASP A 208 4.82 -10.49 -20.95
CA ASP A 208 3.40 -10.24 -21.18
C ASP A 208 3.20 -8.98 -22.02
N VAL A 209 2.31 -9.05 -23.01
CA VAL A 209 1.99 -7.93 -23.90
C VAL A 209 0.53 -7.47 -23.76
N TYR A 210 0.38 -6.21 -23.38
CA TYR A 210 -0.90 -5.52 -23.27
C TYR A 210 -1.07 -4.53 -24.42
N ARG A 211 -2.25 -4.50 -25.04
CA ARG A 211 -2.60 -3.54 -26.09
C ARG A 211 -3.65 -2.56 -25.61
N PHE A 212 -3.45 -1.27 -25.88
CA PHE A 212 -4.45 -0.24 -25.61
C PHE A 212 -4.52 0.79 -26.74
N SER A 213 -5.59 1.57 -26.75
CA SER A 213 -5.79 2.68 -27.67
C SER A 213 -6.10 3.97 -26.94
N LEU A 214 -5.75 5.10 -27.55
CA LEU A 214 -6.11 6.44 -27.12
C LEU A 214 -6.93 7.12 -28.20
N SER A 215 -8.04 7.73 -27.82
CA SER A 215 -8.93 8.48 -28.73
C SER A 215 -8.47 9.93 -28.97
N ALA A 216 -7.56 10.44 -28.15
CA ALA A 216 -7.01 11.78 -28.22
C ALA A 216 -5.66 11.83 -27.50
N THR A 217 -4.95 12.95 -27.63
CA THR A 217 -3.71 13.17 -26.88
C THR A 217 -3.97 13.12 -25.37
N ARG A 218 -3.25 12.26 -24.64
CA ARG A 218 -3.35 12.09 -23.19
C ARG A 218 -1.96 11.90 -22.58
N ASN A 219 -1.80 12.36 -21.34
CA ASN A 219 -0.66 11.96 -20.53
C ASN A 219 -0.97 10.58 -19.92
N ILE A 220 -0.11 9.62 -20.21
CA ILE A 220 -0.21 8.27 -19.67
C ILE A 220 0.80 8.12 -18.55
N ASN A 221 0.36 7.50 -17.46
CA ASN A 221 1.21 7.06 -16.37
C ASN A 221 1.07 5.54 -16.25
N LEU A 222 2.18 4.87 -16.52
CA LEU A 222 2.34 3.44 -16.37
C LEU A 222 3.16 3.18 -15.12
N THR A 223 2.73 2.22 -14.32
CA THR A 223 3.51 1.72 -13.18
C THR A 223 3.45 0.19 -13.14
N LEU A 224 4.60 -0.45 -12.96
CA LEU A 224 4.73 -1.87 -12.64
C LEU A 224 5.20 -1.99 -11.19
N ALA A 225 4.41 -2.54 -10.30
CA ALA A 225 4.73 -2.61 -8.87
C ALA A 225 4.49 -4.00 -8.28
N GLY A 226 4.84 -4.19 -7.00
CA GLY A 226 4.65 -5.44 -6.28
C GLY A 226 5.60 -6.56 -6.69
N LEU A 227 6.77 -6.19 -7.20
CA LEU A 227 7.79 -7.12 -7.66
C LEU A 227 8.44 -7.87 -6.47
N GLY A 228 8.57 -9.19 -6.59
CA GLY A 228 9.37 -10.06 -5.72
C GLY A 228 10.72 -10.47 -6.34
N ALA A 229 10.89 -10.23 -7.63
CA ALA A 229 12.14 -10.36 -8.37
C ALA A 229 12.15 -9.32 -9.51
N ASP A 230 13.24 -9.22 -10.26
CA ASP A 230 13.48 -8.13 -11.21
C ASP A 230 12.69 -8.30 -12.50
N ALA A 231 11.85 -7.33 -12.83
CA ALA A 231 11.07 -7.28 -14.07
C ALA A 231 10.94 -5.84 -14.54
N ASP A 232 11.10 -5.67 -15.84
CA ASP A 232 11.14 -4.38 -16.49
C ASP A 232 9.86 -4.13 -17.30
N VAL A 233 9.68 -2.90 -17.78
CA VAL A 233 8.55 -2.55 -18.65
C VAL A 233 8.97 -1.62 -19.79
N ARG A 234 8.35 -1.80 -20.96
CA ARG A 234 8.48 -0.88 -22.09
C ARG A 234 7.14 -0.53 -22.73
N LEU A 235 7.08 0.69 -23.25
CA LEU A 235 5.96 1.27 -23.98
C LEU A 235 6.32 1.38 -25.47
N ILE A 236 5.47 0.83 -26.32
CA ILE A 236 5.74 0.64 -27.75
C ILE A 236 4.58 1.19 -28.58
N ARG A 237 4.90 1.68 -29.78
CA ARG A 237 3.95 1.96 -30.85
C ARG A 237 4.44 1.27 -32.12
N ASP A 238 3.80 0.18 -32.48
CA ASP A 238 4.01 -0.49 -33.77
C ASP A 238 3.38 0.35 -34.88
N VAL A 239 4.21 1.07 -35.65
CA VAL A 239 3.73 1.99 -36.69
C VAL A 239 3.37 1.26 -37.98
N ASN A 240 4.08 0.17 -38.28
CA ASN A 240 3.89 -0.60 -39.53
C ASN A 240 2.88 -1.75 -39.38
N ASN A 241 2.39 -2.00 -38.15
CA ASN A 241 1.44 -3.04 -37.78
C ASN A 241 1.90 -4.46 -38.16
N ASN A 242 3.22 -4.71 -38.12
CA ASN A 242 3.78 -6.02 -38.45
C ASN A 242 3.88 -6.96 -37.23
N GLY A 243 3.51 -6.49 -36.03
CA GLY A 243 3.57 -7.27 -34.78
C GLY A 243 5.01 -7.54 -34.29
N ILE A 244 5.99 -6.78 -34.79
CA ILE A 244 7.41 -6.87 -34.47
C ILE A 244 7.89 -5.50 -34.01
N VAL A 245 8.65 -5.46 -32.91
CA VAL A 245 9.31 -4.24 -32.45
C VAL A 245 10.51 -3.95 -33.34
N ASP A 246 10.39 -2.93 -34.18
CA ASP A 246 11.45 -2.41 -35.05
C ASP A 246 12.16 -1.20 -34.42
N THR A 247 13.23 -0.73 -35.10
CA THR A 247 13.93 0.48 -34.70
C THR A 247 12.99 1.69 -34.79
N GLY A 248 12.69 2.31 -33.63
CA GLY A 248 11.84 3.48 -33.52
C GLY A 248 10.42 3.21 -33.00
N ASP A 249 10.01 1.95 -32.88
CA ASP A 249 8.69 1.59 -32.33
C ASP A 249 8.65 1.76 -30.80
N GLU A 250 9.76 1.47 -30.14
CA GLU A 250 9.86 1.65 -28.70
C GLU A 250 9.91 3.14 -28.32
N LEU A 251 8.94 3.56 -27.51
CA LEU A 251 8.81 4.95 -27.07
C LEU A 251 9.59 5.18 -25.79
N ASN A 252 9.41 4.33 -24.79
CA ASN A 252 10.06 4.41 -23.48
C ASN A 252 10.27 3.02 -22.90
N ARG A 253 11.20 2.93 -21.96
CA ARG A 253 11.40 1.78 -21.08
C ARG A 253 11.80 2.24 -19.68
N SER A 254 11.55 1.39 -18.71
CA SER A 254 12.02 1.49 -17.34
C SER A 254 12.66 0.15 -16.95
N GLN A 255 13.84 0.23 -16.33
CA GLN A 255 14.70 -0.91 -16.00
C GLN A 255 15.41 -0.70 -14.66
N ILE A 256 14.62 -0.32 -13.65
CA ILE A 256 15.11 -0.06 -12.30
C ILE A 256 15.47 -1.40 -11.65
N SER A 257 16.76 -1.61 -11.40
CA SER A 257 17.24 -2.90 -10.91
C SER A 257 16.58 -3.36 -9.61
N GLY A 258 16.25 -4.65 -9.53
CA GLY A 258 15.76 -5.31 -8.32
C GLY A 258 14.24 -5.34 -8.22
N THR A 259 13.70 -5.09 -7.04
CA THR A 259 12.24 -5.12 -6.77
C THR A 259 11.53 -3.75 -6.61
N PRO A 260 12.16 -2.56 -6.78
CA PRO A 260 11.41 -1.31 -6.86
C PRO A 260 10.39 -1.30 -8.00
N ALA A 261 9.43 -0.39 -7.95
CA ALA A 261 8.44 -0.24 -9.01
C ALA A 261 9.05 0.39 -10.29
N GLU A 262 8.65 -0.12 -11.46
CA GLU A 262 8.96 0.50 -12.75
C GLU A 262 7.91 1.52 -13.16
N TRP A 263 8.30 2.52 -13.95
CA TRP A 263 7.34 3.55 -14.35
C TRP A 263 7.67 4.27 -15.64
N ILE A 264 6.61 4.70 -16.33
CA ILE A 264 6.71 5.52 -17.54
C ILE A 264 5.63 6.60 -17.49
N SER A 265 6.02 7.88 -17.60
CA SER A 265 5.09 9.00 -17.78
C SER A 265 5.35 9.68 -19.12
N ARG A 266 4.35 9.72 -20.01
CA ARG A 266 4.49 10.31 -21.34
C ARG A 266 3.20 10.85 -21.92
N SER A 267 3.31 11.98 -22.63
CA SER A 267 2.24 12.48 -23.49
C SER A 267 2.21 11.70 -24.80
N LEU A 268 1.10 11.02 -25.07
CA LEU A 268 0.88 10.21 -26.27
C LEU A 268 -0.30 10.79 -27.05
N GLY A 269 -0.18 10.81 -28.39
CA GLY A 269 -1.28 11.17 -29.28
C GLY A 269 -2.37 10.10 -29.34
N ALA A 270 -3.39 10.33 -30.17
CA ALA A 270 -4.34 9.27 -30.52
C ALA A 270 -3.64 8.13 -31.29
N GLY A 271 -3.99 6.89 -31.00
CA GLY A 271 -3.38 5.73 -31.66
C GLY A 271 -3.48 4.44 -30.84
N ASN A 272 -2.90 3.37 -31.39
CA ASN A 272 -2.73 2.08 -30.72
C ASN A 272 -1.32 1.97 -30.16
N TYR A 273 -1.21 1.37 -28.99
CA TYR A 273 0.03 1.24 -28.22
C TYR A 273 0.08 -0.12 -27.54
N PHE A 274 1.29 -0.54 -27.25
CA PHE A 274 1.58 -1.77 -26.51
C PHE A 274 2.40 -1.46 -25.27
N VAL A 275 2.14 -2.22 -24.22
CA VAL A 275 3.01 -2.33 -23.05
C VAL A 275 3.53 -3.75 -23.02
N GLN A 276 4.84 -3.91 -22.90
CA GLN A 276 5.44 -5.21 -22.66
C GLN A 276 6.13 -5.20 -21.30
N VAL A 277 5.63 -6.05 -20.40
CA VAL A 277 6.30 -6.41 -19.15
C VAL A 277 7.18 -7.61 -19.45
N TYR A 278 8.41 -7.63 -18.96
CA TYR A 278 9.31 -8.75 -19.22
C TYR A 278 10.23 -9.04 -18.06
N GLN A 279 10.51 -10.32 -17.87
CA GLN A 279 11.39 -10.81 -16.82
C GLN A 279 12.83 -10.31 -17.06
N TYR A 280 13.37 -9.58 -16.08
CA TYR A 280 14.82 -9.36 -16.03
C TYR A 280 15.47 -10.48 -15.23
N SER A 281 15.13 -10.74 -13.97
CA SER A 281 15.72 -11.87 -13.23
C SER A 281 14.79 -12.43 -12.15
N GLY A 282 14.74 -13.75 -12.05
CA GLY A 282 13.89 -14.43 -11.06
C GLY A 282 12.40 -14.36 -11.42
N ASN A 283 11.60 -15.23 -10.82
CA ASN A 283 10.15 -15.24 -11.06
C ASN A 283 9.49 -14.19 -10.18
N THR A 284 8.55 -13.43 -10.73
CA THR A 284 7.86 -12.39 -9.98
C THR A 284 6.41 -12.23 -10.41
N ASN A 285 5.54 -12.01 -9.42
CA ASN A 285 4.23 -11.42 -9.68
C ASN A 285 4.40 -9.91 -9.87
N TYR A 286 3.43 -9.27 -10.50
CA TYR A 286 3.41 -7.82 -10.63
C TYR A 286 1.98 -7.27 -10.68
N TYR A 287 1.90 -5.96 -10.46
CA TYR A 287 0.71 -5.15 -10.67
C TYR A 287 1.03 -4.10 -11.74
N LEU A 288 0.35 -4.18 -12.87
CA LEU A 288 0.50 -3.21 -13.95
C LEU A 288 -0.67 -2.23 -13.90
N SER A 289 -0.36 -0.96 -13.66
CA SER A 289 -1.31 0.14 -13.67
C SER A 289 -1.09 1.02 -14.91
N LEU A 290 -2.14 1.27 -15.68
CA LEU A 290 -2.16 2.27 -16.75
C LEU A 290 -3.20 3.33 -16.43
N SER A 291 -2.80 4.60 -16.40
CA SER A 291 -3.70 5.72 -16.12
C SER A 291 -3.57 6.84 -17.14
N THR A 292 -4.68 7.34 -17.68
CA THR A 292 -4.75 8.61 -18.44
C THR A 292 -4.92 9.84 -17.55
N GLY A 293 -4.92 9.66 -16.23
CA GLY A 293 -5.11 10.72 -15.24
C GLY A 293 -6.00 10.28 -14.08
N ASP A 294 -5.48 10.44 -12.88
CA ASP A 294 -6.18 10.32 -11.61
C ASP A 294 -5.55 11.30 -10.61
N TRP A 295 -6.02 11.32 -9.36
CA TRP A 295 -5.44 12.20 -8.36
C TRP A 295 -3.96 11.90 -8.12
N TYR A 296 -3.50 10.64 -8.18
CA TYR A 296 -2.09 10.30 -7.93
C TYR A 296 -1.20 10.95 -8.98
N SER A 297 -1.49 10.69 -10.26
CA SER A 297 -0.73 11.25 -11.38
C SER A 297 -0.90 12.75 -11.59
N GLN A 298 -1.88 13.39 -10.94
CA GLN A 298 -2.08 14.84 -11.00
C GLN A 298 -1.39 15.59 -9.85
N ASN A 299 -1.15 14.93 -8.71
CA ASN A 299 -0.67 15.60 -7.49
C ASN A 299 0.74 15.17 -7.09
N LEU A 300 1.16 13.99 -7.53
CA LEU A 300 2.46 13.40 -7.23
C LEU A 300 3.31 13.34 -8.50
N SER A 301 4.61 13.27 -8.30
CA SER A 301 5.65 13.18 -9.33
C SER A 301 6.47 11.90 -9.15
N ASP A 302 6.63 11.44 -7.91
CA ASP A 302 7.29 10.20 -7.57
C ASP A 302 6.48 8.98 -8.03
N PRO A 303 6.99 8.19 -8.97
CA PRO A 303 6.17 7.17 -9.60
C PRO A 303 5.99 5.89 -8.79
N GLY A 304 6.93 5.59 -7.89
CA GLY A 304 6.80 4.49 -6.93
C GLY A 304 5.64 4.73 -5.96
N ILE A 305 5.60 5.93 -5.36
CA ILE A 305 4.48 6.37 -4.52
C ILE A 305 3.17 6.43 -5.31
N ILE A 306 3.18 6.88 -6.58
CA ILE A 306 1.99 6.86 -7.44
C ILE A 306 1.48 5.43 -7.62
N GLY A 307 2.36 4.49 -7.97
CA GLY A 307 2.04 3.11 -8.24
C GLY A 307 1.45 2.39 -7.04
N LEU A 308 2.22 2.33 -5.96
CA LEU A 308 1.82 1.67 -4.73
C LEU A 308 0.63 2.37 -4.08
N GLY A 309 0.63 3.69 -4.07
CA GLY A 309 -0.45 4.50 -3.54
C GLY A 309 -1.79 4.25 -4.24
N ARG A 310 -1.76 4.03 -5.56
CA ARG A 310 -2.92 3.66 -6.37
C ARG A 310 -3.32 2.21 -6.16
N GLN A 311 -2.35 1.29 -6.11
CA GLN A 311 -2.59 -0.13 -5.92
C GLN A 311 -3.26 -0.39 -4.57
N PHE A 312 -2.64 0.07 -3.47
CA PHE A 312 -3.14 -0.22 -2.14
C PHE A 312 -4.48 0.45 -1.87
N ALA A 313 -4.70 1.66 -2.40
CA ALA A 313 -5.99 2.34 -2.26
C ALA A 313 -7.11 1.76 -3.14
N ALA A 314 -6.85 0.76 -4.00
CA ALA A 314 -7.85 0.19 -4.89
C ALA A 314 -9.01 -0.48 -4.13
N ASP A 315 -8.76 -0.91 -2.89
CA ASP A 315 -9.79 -1.45 -1.98
C ASP A 315 -10.57 -0.36 -1.21
N GLY A 316 -10.24 0.91 -1.44
CA GLY A 316 -10.85 2.07 -0.78
C GLY A 316 -10.29 2.40 0.60
N GLN A 317 -9.23 1.71 1.05
CA GLN A 317 -8.57 1.94 2.33
C GLN A 317 -7.04 2.00 2.16
N LEU A 318 -6.37 2.60 3.13
CA LEU A 318 -4.92 2.56 3.26
C LEU A 318 -4.61 2.16 4.69
N ASN A 319 -4.35 0.88 4.89
CA ASN A 319 -4.06 0.31 6.20
C ASN A 319 -2.59 0.54 6.58
N ARG A 320 -2.20 0.09 7.79
CA ARG A 320 -0.85 0.25 8.32
C ARG A 320 0.23 -0.42 7.45
N ASN A 321 -0.06 -1.60 6.90
CA ASN A 321 0.90 -2.35 6.07
C ASN A 321 1.09 -1.67 4.72
N ASP A 322 0.01 -1.15 4.12
CA ASP A 322 0.06 -0.38 2.88
C ASP A 322 0.95 0.86 3.04
N MET A 323 0.73 1.62 4.12
CA MET A 323 1.54 2.81 4.40
C MET A 323 3.01 2.47 4.66
N MET A 324 3.30 1.38 5.37
CA MET A 324 4.68 0.91 5.54
C MET A 324 5.31 0.50 4.20
N ALA A 325 4.56 -0.12 3.29
CA ALA A 325 5.07 -0.47 1.96
C ALA A 325 5.36 0.78 1.12
N ILE A 326 4.45 1.75 1.09
CA ILE A 326 4.65 3.03 0.38
C ILE A 326 5.84 3.81 0.94
N LEU A 327 6.00 3.88 2.28
CA LEU A 327 7.14 4.54 2.91
C LEU A 327 8.47 3.82 2.62
N ARG A 328 8.43 2.51 2.38
CA ARG A 328 9.63 1.71 2.09
C ARG A 328 10.05 1.78 0.63
N ASP A 329 9.12 2.08 -0.25
CA ASP A 329 9.39 2.20 -1.68
C ASP A 329 10.30 3.38 -1.99
N THR A 330 10.22 4.45 -1.19
CA THR A 330 11.10 5.63 -1.29
C THR A 330 12.56 5.38 -0.87
N LYS A 331 13.00 4.12 -0.92
CA LYS A 331 14.37 3.69 -0.64
C LYS A 331 15.06 3.16 -1.91
N ASP A 332 14.38 3.19 -3.05
CA ASP A 332 14.83 2.65 -4.33
C ASP A 332 16.18 3.25 -4.81
N GLY A 333 16.52 4.47 -4.36
CA GLY A 333 17.82 5.13 -4.59
C GLY A 333 18.82 5.05 -3.43
N SER A 334 18.59 4.23 -2.39
CA SER A 334 19.33 4.20 -1.10
C SER A 334 19.23 5.46 -0.23
N VAL A 335 18.66 6.55 -0.76
CA VAL A 335 18.36 7.80 -0.06
C VAL A 335 16.91 8.18 -0.33
N ILE A 336 16.33 8.94 0.60
CA ILE A 336 15.03 9.59 0.44
C ILE A 336 15.31 10.98 -0.14
N ASP A 337 15.05 11.21 -1.41
CA ASP A 337 15.25 12.48 -2.08
C ASP A 337 14.16 13.51 -1.75
N THR A 338 14.31 14.73 -2.29
CA THR A 338 13.39 15.84 -2.00
C THR A 338 12.03 15.68 -2.69
N THR A 339 11.99 15.03 -3.84
CA THR A 339 10.77 14.75 -4.61
C THR A 339 9.93 13.71 -3.86
N GLU A 340 10.55 12.59 -3.47
CA GLU A 340 9.91 11.53 -2.69
C GLU A 340 9.31 12.07 -1.39
N LEU A 341 10.10 12.83 -0.61
CA LEU A 341 9.59 13.41 0.64
C LEU A 341 8.45 14.40 0.40
N THR A 342 8.52 15.20 -0.67
CA THR A 342 7.46 16.14 -1.04
C THR A 342 6.18 15.38 -1.38
N ASP A 343 6.28 14.31 -2.15
CA ASP A 343 5.13 13.54 -2.59
C ASP A 343 4.57 12.63 -1.48
N LEU A 344 5.40 12.10 -0.59
CA LEU A 344 4.94 11.45 0.65
C LEU A 344 4.08 12.40 1.49
N ARG A 345 4.52 13.66 1.66
CA ARG A 345 3.74 14.66 2.42
C ARG A 345 2.41 14.96 1.74
N LYS A 346 2.40 15.16 0.42
CA LYS A 346 1.15 15.35 -0.34
C LYS A 346 0.25 14.12 -0.30
N PHE A 347 0.82 12.92 -0.41
CA PHE A 347 0.11 11.66 -0.33
C PHE A 347 -0.59 11.51 1.02
N VAL A 348 0.15 11.64 2.12
CA VAL A 348 -0.41 11.52 3.48
C VAL A 348 -1.51 12.56 3.72
N ALA A 349 -1.30 13.82 3.32
CA ALA A 349 -2.31 14.86 3.49
C ALA A 349 -3.54 14.65 2.59
N GLY A 350 -3.32 14.36 1.31
CA GLY A 350 -4.37 14.26 0.30
C GLY A 350 -5.16 12.95 0.33
N ARG A 351 -4.63 11.90 0.97
CA ARG A 351 -5.27 10.59 1.14
C ARG A 351 -5.76 10.32 2.56
N ARG A 352 -5.87 11.35 3.39
CA ARG A 352 -6.38 11.28 4.77
C ARG A 352 -7.67 10.46 4.91
N SER A 353 -8.62 10.61 3.98
CA SER A 353 -9.92 9.94 4.04
C SER A 353 -9.87 8.43 3.83
N LEU A 354 -8.78 7.90 3.28
CA LEU A 354 -8.57 6.47 3.06
C LEU A 354 -7.88 5.79 4.25
N MET A 355 -7.22 6.56 5.12
CA MET A 355 -6.46 6.04 6.25
C MET A 355 -7.30 6.05 7.54
N PRO A 356 -7.26 4.97 8.34
CA PRO A 356 -7.65 5.02 9.75
C PRO A 356 -6.86 6.11 10.49
N ASP A 357 -7.47 6.70 11.53
CA ASP A 357 -6.88 7.83 12.27
C ASP A 357 -5.46 7.57 12.79
N TYR A 358 -5.22 6.37 13.33
CA TYR A 358 -3.91 5.99 13.83
C TYR A 358 -2.87 5.86 12.72
N VAL A 359 -3.27 5.31 11.55
CA VAL A 359 -2.38 5.19 10.39
C VAL A 359 -2.00 6.57 9.87
N PHE A 360 -2.95 7.49 9.76
CA PHE A 360 -2.68 8.86 9.36
C PHE A 360 -1.78 9.59 10.38
N ASN A 361 -2.10 9.52 11.67
CA ASN A 361 -1.31 10.18 12.72
C ASN A 361 0.15 9.70 12.72
N LEU A 362 0.37 8.38 12.67
CA LEU A 362 1.72 7.80 12.66
C LEU A 362 2.46 8.11 11.36
N SER A 363 1.80 8.04 10.20
CA SER A 363 2.39 8.43 8.91
C SER A 363 2.81 9.91 8.93
N ASN A 364 1.96 10.78 9.49
CA ASN A 364 2.24 12.20 9.62
C ASN A 364 3.46 12.47 10.51
N LYS A 365 3.64 11.72 11.61
CA LYS A 365 4.83 11.80 12.48
C LYS A 365 6.11 11.33 11.79
N ILE A 366 6.02 10.49 10.76
CA ILE A 366 7.17 10.05 9.96
C ILE A 366 7.55 11.12 8.94
N VAL A 367 6.60 11.58 8.13
CA VAL A 367 6.89 12.41 6.94
C VAL A 367 6.99 13.92 7.24
N ASN A 368 6.36 14.39 8.32
CA ASN A 368 6.37 15.79 8.72
C ASN A 368 7.24 16.02 9.97
N PRO A 369 7.71 17.26 10.19
CA PRO A 369 8.45 17.59 11.41
C PRO A 369 7.68 17.22 12.69
N TYR A 370 8.33 16.45 13.55
CA TYR A 370 7.80 16.01 14.84
C TYR A 370 8.93 15.95 15.86
N ASP A 371 8.89 16.84 16.87
CA ASP A 371 9.98 17.01 17.85
C ASP A 371 10.47 15.70 18.49
N PRO A 372 9.61 14.73 18.83
CA PRO A 372 10.07 13.46 19.38
C PRO A 372 11.00 12.65 18.49
N ASN A 373 10.98 12.85 17.17
CA ASN A 373 11.99 12.22 16.28
C ASN A 373 13.38 12.79 16.55
N ILE A 374 13.46 14.10 16.81
CA ILE A 374 14.71 14.79 17.17
C ILE A 374 15.17 14.31 18.54
N ARG A 375 14.27 14.26 19.53
CA ARG A 375 14.57 13.84 20.91
C ARG A 375 15.06 12.39 20.99
N SER A 376 14.62 11.50 20.10
CA SER A 376 15.15 10.13 19.98
C SER A 376 16.47 10.03 19.23
N GLY A 377 17.08 11.14 18.80
CA GLY A 377 18.33 11.12 18.04
C GLY A 377 18.21 10.57 16.60
N ILE A 378 16.99 10.25 16.13
CA ILE A 378 16.75 9.83 14.75
C ILE A 378 16.71 11.05 13.82
N GLY A 379 16.07 12.14 14.28
CA GLY A 379 15.79 13.35 13.51
C GLY A 379 14.57 13.23 12.60
N ASN A 380 14.05 14.37 12.15
CA ASN A 380 12.97 14.43 11.15
C ASN A 380 13.50 14.14 9.75
N LEU A 381 12.66 13.55 8.88
CA LEU A 381 13.01 13.36 7.47
C LEU A 381 13.24 14.70 6.75
N VAL A 382 14.35 14.76 6.02
CA VAL A 382 14.73 15.82 5.08
C VAL A 382 15.23 15.17 3.79
N GLY A 383 15.28 15.94 2.70
CA GLY A 383 15.79 15.42 1.42
C GLY A 383 17.25 14.97 1.54
N ASN A 384 17.58 13.88 0.84
CA ASN A 384 18.87 13.20 0.82
C ASN A 384 19.21 12.46 2.14
N ASP A 385 18.22 12.17 2.98
CA ASP A 385 18.40 11.29 4.14
C ASP A 385 18.65 9.84 3.69
N ALA A 386 19.43 9.06 4.45
CA ALA A 386 19.65 7.65 4.15
C ALA A 386 18.38 6.80 4.38
N ALA A 387 18.19 5.76 3.57
CA ALA A 387 17.10 4.79 3.69
C ALA A 387 16.97 4.18 5.11
N THR A 388 18.08 4.06 5.85
CA THR A 388 18.09 3.58 7.24
C THR A 388 17.32 4.49 8.20
N LYS A 389 17.27 5.79 7.95
CA LYS A 389 16.50 6.73 8.77
C LYS A 389 15.00 6.52 8.59
N MET A 390 14.53 6.23 7.38
CA MET A 390 13.14 5.82 7.14
C MET A 390 12.80 4.56 7.94
N GLU A 391 13.63 3.52 7.90
CA GLU A 391 13.40 2.30 8.69
C GLU A 391 13.40 2.57 10.21
N ASN A 392 14.26 3.46 10.70
CA ASN A 392 14.26 3.84 12.12
C ASN A 392 12.97 4.57 12.52
N LEU A 393 12.42 5.43 11.65
CA LEU A 393 11.15 6.12 11.89
C LEU A 393 9.94 5.18 11.78
N ILE A 394 9.92 4.26 10.82
CA ILE A 394 8.95 3.16 10.76
C ILE A 394 9.05 2.32 12.03
N GLY A 395 10.27 1.99 12.46
CA GLY A 395 10.59 1.30 13.71
C GLY A 395 9.96 1.98 14.93
N LYS A 396 10.18 3.29 15.06
CA LYS A 396 9.64 4.10 16.16
C LYS A 396 8.11 4.18 16.14
N HIS A 397 7.53 4.57 15.01
CA HIS A 397 6.11 4.95 14.94
C HIS A 397 5.17 3.79 14.63
N PHE A 398 5.52 2.95 13.65
CA PHE A 398 4.68 1.83 13.27
C PHE A 398 5.02 0.55 14.04
N LEU A 399 6.29 0.27 14.33
CA LEU A 399 6.70 -1.01 14.93
C LEU A 399 6.95 -0.95 16.45
N GLY A 400 6.93 0.24 17.06
CA GLY A 400 7.12 0.43 18.50
C GLY A 400 8.46 -0.07 19.05
N THR A 401 9.51 -0.09 18.22
CA THR A 401 10.84 -0.60 18.60
C THR A 401 11.66 0.40 19.42
N TYR A 402 11.23 1.67 19.45
CA TYR A 402 11.87 2.73 20.24
C TYR A 402 11.27 2.79 21.66
N ARG A 403 11.68 1.82 22.48
CA ARG A 403 11.13 1.54 23.80
C ARG A 403 11.51 2.60 24.85
N PRO A 404 10.68 2.81 25.89
CA PRO A 404 11.00 3.75 26.96
C PRO A 404 12.19 3.26 27.77
N THR A 405 13.00 4.20 28.25
CA THR A 405 14.08 3.86 29.18
C THR A 405 13.48 3.31 30.47
N ALA A 406 13.91 2.11 30.87
CA ALA A 406 13.51 1.45 32.11
C ALA A 406 14.60 1.62 33.18
N ALA A 407 14.29 1.28 34.43
CA ALA A 407 15.23 1.36 35.55
C ALA A 407 16.49 0.50 35.32
N SER A 408 17.61 0.93 35.91
CA SER A 408 18.87 0.16 35.85
C SER A 408 18.67 -1.26 36.41
N GLY A 409 19.32 -2.24 35.78
CA GLY A 409 19.21 -3.66 36.15
C GLY A 409 17.97 -4.37 35.59
N THR A 410 17.12 -3.68 34.83
CA THR A 410 16.00 -4.31 34.10
C THR A 410 16.40 -4.74 32.69
N THR A 411 15.66 -5.67 32.11
CA THR A 411 15.86 -6.13 30.73
C THR A 411 14.53 -6.24 30.01
N TYR A 412 14.45 -5.74 28.78
CA TYR A 412 13.28 -5.94 27.93
C TYR A 412 13.20 -7.38 27.43
N ARG A 413 12.10 -8.09 27.75
CA ARG A 413 11.81 -9.44 27.25
C ARG A 413 10.44 -9.48 26.59
N SER A 414 10.30 -10.26 25.52
CA SER A 414 9.01 -10.44 24.83
C SER A 414 8.03 -11.14 25.76
N ALA A 415 6.96 -10.46 26.15
CA ALA A 415 5.95 -11.03 27.02
C ALA A 415 5.05 -12.03 26.26
N SER A 416 4.90 -13.24 26.80
CA SER A 416 3.84 -14.18 26.47
C SER A 416 2.53 -13.72 27.10
N GLY A 417 1.40 -14.12 26.52
CA GLY A 417 0.07 -13.76 27.01
C GLY A 417 -0.85 -13.27 25.90
N SER A 418 -2.06 -12.86 26.29
CA SER A 418 -3.03 -12.18 25.42
C SER A 418 -3.14 -10.72 25.83
N LEU A 419 -3.56 -9.85 24.89
CA LEU A 419 -3.81 -8.44 25.22
C LEU A 419 -4.87 -8.32 26.32
N PHE A 420 -6.01 -8.97 26.12
CA PHE A 420 -7.10 -9.09 27.10
C PHE A 420 -7.36 -10.57 27.41
N GLN A 421 -7.67 -10.89 28.66
CA GLN A 421 -7.92 -12.24 29.13
C GLN A 421 -9.03 -12.22 30.20
N ASN A 422 -10.13 -12.92 29.95
CA ASN A 422 -11.33 -12.92 30.81
C ASN A 422 -12.08 -11.57 30.89
N GLY A 423 -11.80 -10.65 29.97
CA GLY A 423 -12.44 -9.34 29.90
C GLY A 423 -11.69 -8.29 30.72
N ILE A 424 -11.90 -7.03 30.38
CA ILE A 424 -11.22 -5.90 31.04
C ILE A 424 -11.85 -5.65 32.40
N SER A 425 -11.05 -5.68 33.46
CA SER A 425 -11.49 -5.51 34.83
C SER A 425 -10.61 -4.51 35.58
N TYR A 426 -11.19 -3.77 36.53
CA TYR A 426 -10.39 -2.90 37.39
C TYR A 426 -9.45 -3.69 38.30
N GLN A 427 -9.74 -4.97 38.55
CA GLN A 427 -8.93 -5.89 39.32
C GLN A 427 -7.67 -6.36 38.59
N ASP A 428 -7.55 -6.08 37.28
CA ASP A 428 -6.33 -6.38 36.52
C ASP A 428 -5.20 -5.40 36.90
N ILE A 429 -5.56 -4.29 37.55
CA ILE A 429 -4.63 -3.25 37.98
C ILE A 429 -3.86 -3.72 39.20
N ASP A 430 -2.56 -3.82 38.99
CA ASP A 430 -1.58 -4.18 39.99
C ASP A 430 -0.30 -3.41 39.71
N GLN A 431 -0.05 -2.36 40.47
CA GLN A 431 1.03 -1.42 40.27
C GLN A 431 2.38 -2.00 40.68
N GLY A 432 3.42 -1.65 39.93
CA GLY A 432 4.79 -1.99 40.30
C GLY A 432 5.53 -0.93 41.09
N SER A 433 6.86 -1.00 41.08
CA SER A 433 7.70 -0.05 41.81
C SER A 433 7.96 1.23 41.01
N LEU A 434 6.88 1.94 40.70
CA LEU A 434 6.88 3.26 40.09
C LEU A 434 5.80 4.12 40.73
N GLY A 435 6.04 5.42 40.87
CA GLY A 435 5.11 6.36 41.49
C GLY A 435 3.98 6.83 40.56
N ASP A 436 3.45 5.96 39.70
CA ASP A 436 2.44 6.29 38.68
C ASP A 436 1.02 5.83 39.06
N CYS A 437 0.73 5.79 40.37
CA CYS A 437 -0.55 5.35 40.92
C CYS A 437 -1.74 6.11 40.34
N TYR A 438 -1.55 7.39 40.03
CA TYR A 438 -2.55 8.23 39.38
C TYR A 438 -3.01 7.69 38.02
N TYR A 439 -2.08 7.18 37.21
CA TYR A 439 -2.38 6.63 35.90
C TYR A 439 -3.09 5.29 36.03
N LEU A 440 -2.60 4.41 36.90
CA LEU A 440 -3.20 3.10 37.14
C LEU A 440 -4.58 3.18 37.81
N ALA A 441 -4.79 4.13 38.73
CA ALA A 441 -6.11 4.45 39.26
C ALA A 441 -7.04 4.93 38.13
N ALA A 442 -6.58 5.81 37.24
CA ALA A 442 -7.38 6.25 36.09
C ALA A 442 -7.77 5.10 35.15
N LEU A 443 -6.87 4.13 34.91
CA LEU A 443 -7.19 2.90 34.19
C LEU A 443 -8.21 2.04 34.95
N ALA A 444 -8.06 1.84 36.27
CA ALA A 444 -9.00 1.10 37.11
C ALA A 444 -10.42 1.67 37.00
N GLY A 445 -10.54 2.99 37.18
CA GLY A 445 -11.81 3.70 37.07
C GLY A 445 -12.45 3.60 35.69
N THR A 446 -11.63 3.69 34.64
CA THR A 446 -12.10 3.54 33.26
C THR A 446 -12.54 2.11 32.97
N ALA A 447 -11.80 1.09 33.43
CA ALA A 447 -12.13 -0.32 33.29
C ALA A 447 -13.46 -0.65 34.00
N LEU A 448 -13.68 -0.09 35.20
CA LEU A 448 -14.93 -0.25 35.94
C LEU A 448 -16.14 0.33 35.19
N ARG A 449 -16.02 1.56 34.67
CA ARG A 449 -17.18 2.30 34.14
C ARG A 449 -17.42 2.08 32.66
N THR A 450 -16.35 1.97 31.90
CA THR A 450 -16.36 1.97 30.44
C THR A 450 -15.23 1.06 29.93
N PRO A 451 -15.29 -0.26 30.17
CA PRO A 451 -14.25 -1.19 29.69
C PRO A 451 -14.09 -1.14 28.17
N SER A 452 -15.13 -0.78 27.42
CA SER A 452 -15.07 -0.53 25.98
C SER A 452 -14.14 0.64 25.60
N THR A 453 -13.92 1.62 26.48
CA THR A 453 -12.95 2.70 26.27
C THR A 453 -11.52 2.19 26.34
N ILE A 454 -11.22 1.25 27.25
CA ILE A 454 -9.93 0.55 27.28
C ILE A 454 -9.80 -0.38 26.07
N GLN A 455 -10.84 -1.14 25.73
CA GLN A 455 -10.82 -2.03 24.56
C GLN A 455 -10.48 -1.27 23.26
N SER A 456 -11.15 -0.12 23.04
CA SER A 456 -10.95 0.72 21.85
C SER A 456 -9.75 1.67 21.93
N MET A 457 -9.10 1.76 23.10
CA MET A 457 -7.83 2.46 23.25
C MET A 457 -6.69 1.69 22.56
N PHE A 458 -6.83 0.38 22.39
CA PHE A 458 -5.86 -0.47 21.69
C PHE A 458 -6.31 -0.84 20.28
N THR A 459 -5.37 -0.78 19.34
CA THR A 459 -5.42 -1.47 18.06
C THR A 459 -4.36 -2.56 18.07
N ASP A 460 -4.78 -3.81 17.98
CA ASP A 460 -3.87 -4.94 17.75
C ASP A 460 -3.48 -4.96 16.27
N ASN A 461 -2.19 -4.80 15.99
CA ASN A 461 -1.68 -4.72 14.63
C ASN A 461 -1.46 -6.10 13.98
N GLY A 462 -1.68 -7.20 14.72
CA GLY A 462 -1.53 -8.57 14.20
C GLY A 462 -0.07 -9.03 14.02
N ASP A 463 0.90 -8.19 14.37
CA ASP A 463 2.33 -8.42 14.20
C ASP A 463 3.11 -8.30 15.52
N ASN A 464 2.41 -8.54 16.64
CA ASN A 464 2.95 -8.47 18.00
C ASN A 464 3.23 -7.04 18.52
N THR A 465 2.70 -6.05 17.83
CA THR A 465 2.67 -4.64 18.25
C THR A 465 1.24 -4.16 18.48
N TYR A 466 1.11 -3.14 19.32
CA TYR A 466 -0.18 -2.56 19.68
C TYR A 466 -0.10 -1.05 19.55
N THR A 467 -1.00 -0.45 18.78
CA THR A 467 -1.12 1.02 18.72
C THR A 467 -2.12 1.47 19.78
N VAL A 468 -1.69 2.41 20.62
CA VAL A 468 -2.43 2.88 21.80
C VAL A 468 -2.81 4.34 21.61
N ARG A 469 -4.10 4.63 21.80
CA ARG A 469 -4.69 5.97 21.66
C ARG A 469 -4.75 6.69 23.00
N PHE A 470 -4.30 7.93 23.01
CA PHE A 470 -4.52 8.89 24.10
C PHE A 470 -5.18 10.16 23.56
N TYR A 471 -5.61 11.06 24.42
CA TYR A 471 -6.20 12.35 24.06
C TYR A 471 -5.38 13.52 24.60
N ASN A 472 -4.98 14.41 23.70
CA ASN A 472 -4.44 15.72 24.01
C ASN A 472 -5.53 16.76 23.79
N ASN A 473 -6.10 17.30 24.88
CA ASN A 473 -7.19 18.27 24.82
C ASN A 473 -8.37 17.83 23.92
N GLY A 474 -8.74 16.55 24.03
CA GLY A 474 -9.83 15.95 23.26
C GLY A 474 -9.45 15.49 21.84
N VAL A 475 -8.24 15.78 21.36
CA VAL A 475 -7.73 15.30 20.07
C VAL A 475 -6.96 14.00 20.27
N ALA A 476 -7.30 12.95 19.52
CA ALA A 476 -6.63 11.67 19.62
C ALA A 476 -5.19 11.73 19.11
N ASP A 477 -4.26 11.15 19.88
CA ASP A 477 -2.87 10.94 19.52
C ASP A 477 -2.49 9.47 19.76
N TYR A 478 -1.55 8.95 18.96
CA TYR A 478 -1.28 7.52 18.89
C TYR A 478 0.21 7.21 19.06
N VAL A 479 0.51 6.13 19.77
CA VAL A 479 1.86 5.57 19.90
C VAL A 479 1.80 4.06 19.73
N THR A 480 2.77 3.48 19.04
CA THR A 480 2.85 2.02 18.90
C THR A 480 3.87 1.46 19.87
N VAL A 481 3.52 0.34 20.51
CA VAL A 481 4.38 -0.40 21.43
C VAL A 481 4.52 -1.83 20.95
N ASP A 482 5.74 -2.38 20.97
CA ASP A 482 5.90 -3.83 20.87
C ASP A 482 5.58 -4.53 22.20
N ARG A 483 5.50 -5.85 22.20
CA ARG A 483 5.23 -6.66 23.40
C ARG A 483 6.42 -6.87 24.35
N TYR A 484 7.56 -6.23 24.12
CA TYR A 484 8.67 -6.36 25.05
C TYR A 484 8.41 -5.51 26.28
N LEU A 485 8.42 -6.13 27.45
CA LEU A 485 8.21 -5.46 28.73
C LEU A 485 9.47 -5.55 29.60
N PRO A 486 9.74 -4.55 30.46
CA PRO A 486 10.87 -4.61 31.39
C PRO A 486 10.68 -5.69 32.44
N THR A 487 11.69 -6.53 32.62
CA THR A 487 11.73 -7.56 33.66
C THR A 487 12.91 -7.37 34.60
N ASP A 488 12.79 -7.91 35.81
CA ASP A 488 13.93 -8.13 36.69
C ASP A 488 14.81 -9.29 36.20
N ALA A 489 15.86 -9.61 36.96
CA ALA A 489 16.76 -10.73 36.67
C ALA A 489 16.08 -12.11 36.71
N ALA A 490 14.98 -12.24 37.45
CA ALA A 490 14.17 -13.47 37.53
C ALA A 490 13.14 -13.56 36.39
N GLY A 491 12.98 -12.52 35.57
CA GLY A 491 12.00 -12.48 34.49
C GLY A 491 10.60 -12.03 34.92
N LYS A 492 10.44 -11.44 36.11
CA LYS A 492 9.16 -10.87 36.56
C LYS A 492 9.00 -9.45 36.03
N PHE A 493 7.77 -9.04 35.72
CA PHE A 493 7.50 -7.64 35.37
C PHE A 493 7.85 -6.68 36.53
N VAL A 494 8.38 -5.50 36.19
CA VAL A 494 8.92 -4.53 37.17
C VAL A 494 7.95 -3.39 37.48
N TYR A 495 7.14 -3.03 36.49
CA TYR A 495 6.14 -1.97 36.56
C TYR A 495 4.76 -2.63 36.75
N ALA A 496 3.72 -2.30 35.98
CA ALA A 496 2.44 -2.98 36.11
C ALA A 496 2.56 -4.53 36.08
N ASN A 497 1.76 -5.19 36.93
CA ASN A 497 1.72 -6.62 37.26
C ASN A 497 2.90 -7.16 38.10
N ARG A 498 3.67 -6.29 38.77
CA ARG A 498 4.84 -6.73 39.56
C ARG A 498 4.45 -7.55 40.78
N ASP A 499 3.50 -7.10 41.60
CA ASP A 499 3.22 -7.73 42.90
C ASP A 499 2.46 -9.05 42.75
N SER A 500 1.75 -9.21 41.64
CA SER A 500 1.25 -10.51 41.12
C SER A 500 2.39 -11.48 40.80
N GLY A 501 3.64 -11.02 40.69
CA GLY A 501 4.81 -11.84 40.42
C GLY A 501 4.80 -12.49 39.04
N LYS A 502 4.08 -11.92 38.07
CA LYS A 502 3.89 -12.52 36.74
C LYS A 502 5.22 -12.60 35.99
N LEU A 503 5.57 -13.82 35.55
CA LEU A 503 6.73 -14.07 34.70
C LEU A 503 6.43 -13.72 33.26
N TYR A 504 7.40 -13.11 32.57
CA TYR A 504 7.24 -12.66 31.18
C TYR A 504 6.83 -13.77 30.21
N ASN A 505 7.21 -15.03 30.47
CA ASN A 505 6.97 -16.16 29.57
C ASN A 505 5.68 -16.93 29.86
N ASN A 506 4.86 -16.50 30.82
CA ASN A 506 3.59 -17.14 31.12
C ASN A 506 2.53 -16.83 30.03
N THR A 507 2.00 -17.86 29.38
CA THR A 507 0.98 -17.71 28.32
C THR A 507 -0.39 -17.28 28.85
N SER A 508 -0.61 -17.36 30.16
CA SER A 508 -1.83 -16.90 30.84
C SER A 508 -1.71 -15.46 31.36
N ASN A 509 -0.72 -14.70 30.89
CA ASN A 509 -0.64 -13.27 31.21
C ASN A 509 -1.70 -12.49 30.42
N GLU A 510 -2.34 -11.57 31.13
CA GLU A 510 -3.07 -10.46 30.55
C GLU A 510 -2.18 -9.22 30.47
N LEU A 511 -2.05 -8.62 29.29
CA LEU A 511 -0.99 -7.66 29.01
C LEU A 511 -1.47 -6.19 28.93
N TRP A 512 -2.76 -5.92 28.84
CA TRP A 512 -3.26 -4.57 28.54
C TRP A 512 -2.78 -3.50 29.52
N VAL A 513 -2.69 -3.79 30.83
CA VAL A 513 -2.24 -2.82 31.84
C VAL A 513 -0.78 -2.43 31.61
N ALA A 514 0.10 -3.44 31.46
CA ALA A 514 1.53 -3.21 31.25
C ALA A 514 1.83 -2.55 29.90
N LEU A 515 1.05 -2.86 28.87
CA LEU A 515 1.17 -2.22 27.56
C LEU A 515 0.61 -0.78 27.58
N ALA A 516 -0.46 -0.50 28.33
CA ALA A 516 -0.99 0.85 28.51
C ALA A 516 0.02 1.75 29.24
N GLU A 517 0.64 1.24 30.31
CA GLU A 517 1.68 1.93 31.09
C GLU A 517 2.93 2.19 30.24
N LYS A 518 3.41 1.18 29.50
CA LYS A 518 4.51 1.35 28.55
C LYS A 518 4.19 2.42 27.49
N ALA A 519 2.99 2.38 26.92
CA ALA A 519 2.56 3.33 25.91
C ALA A 519 2.49 4.76 26.46
N TYR A 520 2.03 4.92 27.70
CA TYR A 520 1.99 6.21 28.36
C TYR A 520 3.41 6.77 28.63
N ALA A 521 4.33 5.91 29.08
CA ALA A 521 5.75 6.25 29.21
C ALA A 521 6.39 6.65 27.87
N GLN A 522 6.02 5.99 26.76
CA GLN A 522 6.47 6.38 25.42
C GLN A 522 5.83 7.69 24.96
N MET A 523 4.53 7.86 25.13
CA MET A 523 3.78 9.06 24.73
C MET A 523 4.29 10.32 25.43
N ASN A 524 4.85 10.20 26.64
CA ASN A 524 5.42 11.32 27.38
C ASN A 524 6.42 12.16 26.57
N GLU A 525 7.14 11.54 25.63
CA GLU A 525 8.07 12.27 24.77
C GLU A 525 7.42 13.36 23.91
N ALA A 526 6.11 13.26 23.65
CA ALA A 526 5.34 14.25 22.90
C ALA A 526 5.21 15.59 23.65
N GLY A 527 5.41 15.60 24.98
CA GLY A 527 5.51 16.83 25.77
C GLY A 527 4.20 17.42 26.26
N TRP A 528 3.07 16.76 26.01
CA TRP A 528 1.74 17.25 26.39
C TRP A 528 1.08 16.47 27.55
N THR A 529 1.69 15.36 27.98
CA THR A 529 1.20 14.50 29.07
C THR A 529 1.32 15.14 30.46
N GLY A 530 2.16 16.17 30.61
CA GLY A 530 2.41 16.86 31.88
C GLY A 530 3.67 16.42 32.63
N HIS A 531 4.47 15.48 32.09
CA HIS A 531 5.66 14.94 32.76
C HIS A 531 6.97 15.16 31.98
N GLY A 532 7.12 16.35 31.40
CA GLY A 532 8.28 16.71 30.57
C GLY A 532 8.21 16.06 29.19
N THR A 533 9.38 15.72 28.61
CA THR A 533 9.49 15.23 27.23
C THR A 533 10.35 13.97 27.11
N THR A 534 10.52 13.24 28.21
CA THR A 534 11.45 12.09 28.28
C THR A 534 10.70 10.78 28.07
N ASN A 535 11.17 9.97 27.12
CA ASN A 535 10.67 8.62 26.86
C ASN A 535 11.22 7.63 27.90
N SER A 536 10.66 7.62 29.10
CA SER A 536 11.09 6.73 30.19
C SER A 536 9.98 6.47 31.20
N TYR A 537 10.02 5.30 31.85
CA TYR A 537 9.11 5.00 32.95
C TYR A 537 9.31 5.95 34.14
N ALA A 538 10.55 6.31 34.45
CA ALA A 538 10.82 7.23 35.55
C ALA A 538 10.19 8.62 35.34
N ALA A 539 10.00 9.05 34.09
CA ALA A 539 9.43 10.35 33.79
C ALA A 539 7.94 10.42 34.15
N ILE A 540 7.19 9.32 34.05
CA ILE A 540 5.75 9.31 34.36
C ILE A 540 5.46 9.14 35.87
N ALA A 541 6.48 9.19 36.73
CA ALA A 541 6.28 9.16 38.18
C ALA A 541 5.70 10.49 38.70
N ASN A 542 4.75 10.37 39.63
CA ASN A 542 3.99 11.44 40.26
C ASN A 542 3.08 12.20 39.28
N GLY A 543 1.80 12.23 39.56
CA GLY A 543 0.80 12.86 38.70
C GLY A 543 -0.58 12.87 39.34
N TRP A 544 -1.56 13.33 38.56
CA TRP A 544 -2.93 13.48 39.01
C TRP A 544 -3.88 12.58 38.21
N PRO A 545 -4.77 11.82 38.88
CA PRO A 545 -5.64 10.87 38.18
C PRO A 545 -6.65 11.59 37.26
N ASP A 546 -6.96 12.86 37.55
CA ASP A 546 -7.85 13.67 36.71
C ASP A 546 -7.20 14.16 35.40
N ASP A 547 -5.86 14.28 35.35
CA ASP A 547 -5.13 14.51 34.09
C ASP A 547 -5.10 13.20 33.27
N ALA A 548 -4.71 12.10 33.91
CA ALA A 548 -4.63 10.79 33.25
C ALA A 548 -5.99 10.33 32.68
N VAL A 549 -7.08 10.45 33.44
CA VAL A 549 -8.41 10.03 32.96
C VAL A 549 -8.88 10.88 31.77
N ARG A 550 -8.53 12.17 31.71
CA ARG A 550 -8.79 13.04 30.55
C ARG A 550 -8.07 12.52 29.31
N GLN A 551 -6.82 12.11 29.49
CA GLN A 551 -5.98 11.60 28.41
C GLN A 551 -6.40 10.19 27.96
N ILE A 552 -7.02 9.39 28.83
CA ILE A 552 -7.58 8.07 28.48
C ILE A 552 -8.95 8.22 27.79
N THR A 553 -9.83 9.07 28.32
CA THR A 553 -11.27 9.06 28.02
C THR A 553 -11.79 10.27 27.23
N ALA A 554 -11.00 11.34 27.09
CA ALA A 554 -11.43 12.67 26.63
C ALA A 554 -12.50 13.36 27.49
N ARG A 555 -12.91 12.79 28.63
CA ARG A 555 -13.88 13.40 29.53
C ARG A 555 -13.21 14.45 30.39
N ASN A 556 -13.83 15.62 30.51
CA ASN A 556 -13.41 16.62 31.49
C ASN A 556 -13.53 16.10 32.92
N THR A 557 -12.87 16.77 33.85
CA THR A 557 -12.86 16.42 35.27
C THR A 557 -13.22 17.61 36.13
N VAL A 558 -13.88 17.33 37.25
CA VAL A 558 -13.96 18.23 38.40
C VAL A 558 -12.87 17.77 39.37
N ARG A 559 -11.99 18.69 39.75
CA ARG A 559 -10.69 18.42 40.39
C ARG A 559 -10.42 19.45 41.49
N ASP A 560 -9.31 19.25 42.21
CA ASP A 560 -8.85 20.12 43.30
C ASP A 560 -9.91 20.28 44.43
N LEU A 561 -10.73 19.25 44.64
CA LEU A 561 -11.76 19.26 45.68
C LEU A 561 -11.16 18.73 46.98
N SER A 562 -11.07 19.59 48.00
CA SER A 562 -10.80 19.11 49.36
C SER A 562 -11.89 18.13 49.80
N LEU A 563 -11.50 17.07 50.48
CA LEU A 563 -12.44 16.07 51.00
C LEU A 563 -12.76 16.37 52.47
N THR A 564 -14.01 16.72 52.72
CA THR A 564 -14.53 17.06 54.04
C THR A 564 -15.78 16.25 54.36
N ASP A 565 -16.22 16.25 55.62
CA ASP A 565 -17.40 15.48 56.03
C ASP A 565 -18.68 15.87 55.26
N SER A 566 -18.79 17.12 54.79
CA SER A 566 -19.94 17.57 53.99
C SER A 566 -19.98 17.02 52.56
N ASP A 567 -18.88 16.44 52.06
CA ASP A 567 -18.79 15.95 50.68
C ASP A 567 -19.42 14.57 50.46
N ARG A 568 -19.88 13.91 51.54
CA ARG A 568 -20.42 12.54 51.49
C ARG A 568 -21.45 12.35 50.39
N THR A 569 -22.45 13.24 50.34
CA THR A 569 -23.53 13.17 49.37
C THR A 569 -23.02 13.46 47.96
N ALA A 570 -22.05 14.35 47.80
CA ALA A 570 -21.48 14.69 46.49
C ALA A 570 -20.69 13.51 45.91
N VAL A 571 -19.87 12.82 46.72
CA VAL A 571 -19.13 11.61 46.32
C VAL A 571 -20.09 10.50 45.91
N ILE A 572 -21.10 10.21 46.74
CA ILE A 572 -22.13 9.18 46.44
C ILE A 572 -22.86 9.53 45.14
N ASN A 573 -23.26 10.79 44.97
CA ASN A 573 -23.98 11.22 43.76
C ASN A 573 -23.10 11.12 42.51
N ALA A 574 -21.83 11.52 42.58
CA ALA A 574 -20.89 11.33 41.47
C ALA A 574 -20.78 9.84 41.12
N PHE A 575 -20.57 8.98 42.10
CA PHE A 575 -20.48 7.54 41.87
C PHE A 575 -21.77 6.94 41.28
N ASN A 576 -22.93 7.27 41.83
CA ASN A 576 -24.21 6.74 41.35
C ASN A 576 -24.58 7.26 39.96
N ASN A 577 -24.12 8.45 39.59
CA ASN A 577 -24.28 9.02 38.24
C ASN A 577 -23.25 8.48 37.23
N GLY A 578 -22.59 7.36 37.53
CA GLY A 578 -21.67 6.69 36.61
C GLY A 578 -20.33 7.41 36.42
N ARG A 579 -19.98 8.39 37.27
CA ARG A 579 -18.68 9.06 37.20
C ARG A 579 -17.57 8.10 37.60
N ILE A 580 -16.40 8.29 37.02
CA ILE A 580 -15.16 7.77 37.58
C ILE A 580 -14.78 8.72 38.73
N VAL A 581 -14.59 8.18 39.93
CA VAL A 581 -14.33 8.95 41.15
C VAL A 581 -13.01 8.50 41.74
N PHE A 582 -12.13 9.46 42.02
CA PHE A 582 -10.84 9.25 42.65
C PHE A 582 -10.84 9.83 44.05
N LEU A 583 -10.18 9.13 44.97
CA LEU A 583 -9.95 9.56 46.35
C LEU A 583 -8.45 9.50 46.57
N ASN A 584 -7.84 10.54 47.14
CA ASN A 584 -6.41 10.59 47.37
C ASN A 584 -6.09 10.76 48.86
N TRP A 585 -5.08 10.05 49.33
CA TRP A 585 -4.39 10.31 50.61
C TRP A 585 -2.89 10.48 50.30
N ALA A 586 -2.07 11.09 51.16
CA ALA A 586 -0.60 10.92 51.11
C ALA A 586 0.13 11.05 49.73
N ALA A 587 -0.41 11.79 48.74
CA ALA A 587 0.04 11.74 47.34
C ALA A 587 -0.05 10.35 46.64
N HIS A 588 -1.03 9.54 47.03
CA HIS A 588 -1.39 8.24 46.46
C HIS A 588 -2.84 8.27 45.96
N ALA A 589 -3.05 7.85 44.72
CA ALA A 589 -4.36 7.91 44.07
C ALA A 589 -5.08 6.56 44.15
N LEU A 590 -6.36 6.59 44.54
CA LEU A 590 -7.23 5.42 44.64
C LEU A 590 -8.53 5.63 43.86
N THR A 591 -9.17 4.54 43.48
CA THR A 591 -10.43 4.56 42.71
C THR A 591 -11.58 4.08 43.56
N LEU A 592 -12.67 4.86 43.64
CA LEU A 592 -13.91 4.38 44.23
C LEU A 592 -14.60 3.41 43.25
N VAL A 593 -14.76 2.15 43.66
CA VAL A 593 -15.29 1.08 42.81
C VAL A 593 -16.64 0.53 43.24
N GLY A 594 -17.13 0.90 44.42
CA GLY A 594 -18.44 0.47 44.92
C GLY A 594 -18.99 1.36 46.03
N TYR A 595 -20.31 1.39 46.15
CA TYR A 595 -21.00 1.95 47.30
C TYR A 595 -22.23 1.10 47.63
N ASN A 596 -22.34 0.65 48.87
CA ASN A 596 -23.48 -0.12 49.37
C ASN A 596 -24.36 0.78 50.25
N SER A 597 -25.55 1.12 49.77
CA SER A 597 -26.48 2.01 50.50
C SER A 597 -27.02 1.41 51.79
N THR A 598 -27.06 0.08 51.91
CA THR A 598 -27.57 -0.64 53.09
C THR A 598 -26.55 -0.63 54.22
N THR A 599 -25.30 -0.97 53.91
CA THR A 599 -24.21 -0.99 54.91
C THR A 599 -23.53 0.36 55.07
N GLN A 600 -23.82 1.31 54.16
CA GLN A 600 -23.18 2.62 54.04
C GLN A 600 -21.65 2.54 53.86
N ARG A 601 -21.15 1.44 53.30
CA ARG A 601 -19.72 1.22 53.04
C ARG A 601 -19.36 1.56 51.59
N PHE A 602 -18.17 2.12 51.43
CA PHE A 602 -17.53 2.45 50.16
C PHE A 602 -16.45 1.41 49.87
N THR A 603 -16.45 0.86 48.67
CA THR A 603 -15.44 -0.08 48.20
C THR A 603 -14.42 0.69 47.37
N ILE A 604 -13.17 0.76 47.83
CA ILE A 604 -12.10 1.55 47.22
C ILE A 604 -10.99 0.60 46.76
N HIS A 605 -10.62 0.71 45.50
CA HIS A 605 -9.51 -0.02 44.90
C HIS A 605 -8.23 0.78 44.99
N ASN A 606 -7.22 0.19 45.64
CA ASN A 606 -5.86 0.70 45.67
C ASN A 606 -5.09 0.08 44.50
N PRO A 607 -4.46 0.90 43.63
CA PRO A 607 -3.79 0.40 42.43
C PRO A 607 -2.64 -0.59 42.72
N TRP A 608 -2.21 -0.76 43.96
CA TRP A 608 -1.32 -1.86 44.40
C TRP A 608 -2.00 -3.26 44.40
N GLY A 609 -3.10 -3.47 43.67
CA GLY A 609 -3.70 -4.79 43.47
C GLY A 609 -4.66 -5.27 44.56
N HIS A 610 -5.20 -4.39 45.39
CA HIS A 610 -6.14 -4.78 46.46
C HIS A 610 -7.29 -3.79 46.65
N THR A 611 -8.38 -4.27 47.24
CA THR A 611 -9.64 -3.53 47.38
C THR A 611 -10.16 -3.67 48.78
N ASP A 612 -10.49 -2.53 49.40
CA ASP A 612 -10.93 -2.47 50.79
C ASP A 612 -12.26 -1.75 50.92
N GLU A 613 -13.00 -2.06 51.99
CA GLU A 613 -14.21 -1.33 52.34
C GLU A 613 -13.95 -0.33 53.46
N PHE A 614 -14.57 0.84 53.34
CA PHE A 614 -14.48 1.94 54.28
C PHE A 614 -15.87 2.45 54.65
N THR A 615 -16.07 2.81 55.92
CA THR A 615 -17.14 3.72 56.32
C THR A 615 -16.75 5.15 55.94
N TRP A 616 -17.73 6.06 55.87
CA TRP A 616 -17.43 7.47 55.63
C TRP A 616 -16.50 8.09 56.68
N SER A 617 -16.68 7.71 57.96
CA SER A 617 -15.80 8.16 59.05
C SER A 617 -14.36 7.71 58.85
N GLU A 618 -14.13 6.49 58.35
CA GLU A 618 -12.78 6.00 58.04
C GLU A 618 -12.18 6.73 56.82
N ILE A 619 -12.99 7.17 55.85
CA ILE A 619 -12.51 7.98 54.73
C ILE A 619 -12.00 9.33 55.22
N ILE A 620 -12.79 10.03 56.06
CA ILE A 620 -12.47 11.39 56.52
C ILE A 620 -11.38 11.42 57.59
N ASN A 621 -11.33 10.41 58.45
CA ASN A 621 -10.44 10.39 59.62
C ASN A 621 -9.26 9.40 59.48
N GLY A 622 -9.26 8.54 58.46
CA GLY A 622 -8.32 7.43 58.31
C GLY A 622 -8.74 6.21 59.13
N LYS A 623 -8.31 5.01 58.69
CA LYS A 623 -8.35 3.81 59.55
C LYS A 623 -7.23 3.89 60.59
N PRO A 624 -7.33 3.16 61.72
CA PRO A 624 -6.22 3.06 62.67
C PRO A 624 -4.93 2.59 61.97
N GLY A 625 -3.93 3.47 61.90
CA GLY A 625 -2.64 3.19 61.25
C GLY A 625 -2.56 3.50 59.75
N GLU A 626 -3.63 4.01 59.15
CA GLU A 626 -3.65 4.49 57.75
C GLU A 626 -3.81 6.02 57.70
N GLU A 627 -3.36 6.63 56.62
CA GLU A 627 -3.58 8.06 56.38
C GLU A 627 -5.04 8.34 56.01
N ARG A 628 -5.51 9.56 56.28
CA ARG A 628 -6.85 10.00 55.86
C ARG A 628 -6.86 10.46 54.41
N PHE A 629 -7.99 10.33 53.73
CA PHE A 629 -8.17 10.92 52.41
C PHE A 629 -8.32 12.44 52.54
N THR A 630 -7.61 13.18 51.68
CA THR A 630 -7.49 14.65 51.76
C THR A 630 -8.26 15.38 50.68
N ASP A 631 -8.43 14.73 49.53
CA ASP A 631 -9.04 15.32 48.35
C ASP A 631 -9.65 14.25 47.45
N TRP A 632 -10.49 14.70 46.53
CA TRP A 632 -11.19 13.85 45.59
C TRP A 632 -11.42 14.55 44.25
N SER A 633 -11.65 13.76 43.21
CA SER A 633 -11.97 14.27 41.87
C SER A 633 -12.87 13.29 41.14
N TYR A 634 -13.53 13.76 40.09
CA TYR A 634 -14.39 12.90 39.28
C TYR A 634 -14.57 13.39 37.84
N THR A 635 -14.88 12.47 36.93
CA THR A 635 -15.16 12.83 35.52
C THR A 635 -16.50 13.52 35.35
N THR A 636 -16.64 14.39 34.35
CA THR A 636 -17.94 14.85 33.86
C THR A 636 -18.65 13.74 33.06
N THR A 637 -19.85 14.06 32.53
CA THR A 637 -20.67 13.18 31.67
C THR A 637 -19.99 12.91 30.36
#